data_AF-A0A2H0KLS6-F1
#
_entry.id   AF-A0A2H0KLS6-F1
#
_cell.length_a   1.000
_cell.length_b   1.000
_cell.length_c   1.000
_cell.angle_alpha   90.00
_cell.angle_beta   90.00
_cell.angle_gamma   90.00
#
_symmetry.space_group_name_H-M   'P 1'
#
loop_
_entity.id
_entity.type
_entity.pdbx_description
1 polymer ?
#
loop_
_entity_poly.entity_id
_entity_poly.type
_entity_poly.pdbx_seq_one_letter_code
_entity_poly.pdbx_strand_id
1 'polypeptide(L)'
;MAITVVPDHTVEAVAEHIVLLLLGCARKIFVNGWKSQKRMYKWELGSELAGKTLGIVGVDAVAERIVRLIKPFGVRIFICNELPIRLEGAERKSLGEVLCHSDMLVINLPVPDKKFLSKERINCIKQGAVVINLTEQATIDENIMSEALKSGRIDQYVFETSRIKPSPLDNVEQAVAFKPISKHTKESLRRSKESWVINIANMAGVSTS
;
A
#
# COMPACT_ATOMS: atom_id res chain seq x y z
N MET A 1 -2.10 -18.49 30.11
CA MET A 1 -1.23 -18.02 29.02
C MET A 1 -1.67 -16.60 28.67
N ALA A 2 -0.80 -15.60 28.83
CA ALA A 2 -1.09 -14.21 28.45
C ALA A 2 -0.54 -13.94 27.04
N ILE A 3 -1.34 -13.29 26.20
CA ILE A 3 -0.94 -12.84 24.85
C ILE A 3 -0.95 -11.31 24.88
N THR A 4 0.17 -10.69 24.50
CA THR A 4 0.28 -9.23 24.34
C THR A 4 0.74 -8.91 22.92
N VAL A 5 0.34 -7.76 22.42
CA VAL A 5 0.72 -7.24 21.10
C VAL A 5 1.44 -5.92 21.27
N VAL A 6 2.21 -5.51 20.25
CA VAL A 6 2.81 -4.17 20.19
C VAL A 6 1.98 -3.31 19.24
N PRO A 7 0.96 -2.59 19.73
CA PRO A 7 0.12 -1.77 18.87
C PRO A 7 0.92 -0.62 18.26
N ASP A 8 0.55 -0.21 17.05
CA ASP A 8 0.87 1.05 16.39
C ASP A 8 2.36 1.45 16.20
N HIS A 9 3.31 0.61 16.57
CA HIS A 9 4.75 0.91 16.46
C HIS A 9 5.23 1.15 15.03
N THR A 10 4.49 0.65 14.03
CA THR A 10 4.84 0.74 12.61
C THR A 10 4.05 1.80 11.85
N VAL A 11 3.05 2.45 12.46
CA VAL A 11 2.07 3.29 11.75
C VAL A 11 2.74 4.37 10.91
N GLU A 12 3.64 5.13 11.54
CA GLU A 12 4.37 6.21 10.86
C GLU A 12 5.21 5.67 9.69
N ALA A 13 5.97 4.59 9.93
CA ALA A 13 6.88 4.01 8.95
C ALA A 13 6.13 3.51 7.70
N VAL A 14 5.02 2.80 7.91
CA VAL A 14 4.23 2.25 6.80
C VAL A 14 3.52 3.37 6.04
N ALA A 15 2.98 4.38 6.73
CA ALA A 15 2.32 5.51 6.08
C ALA A 15 3.28 6.35 5.23
N GLU A 16 4.46 6.67 5.75
CA GLU A 16 5.53 7.35 5.00
C GLU A 16 5.97 6.51 3.80
N HIS A 17 6.12 5.20 3.98
CA HIS A 17 6.48 4.29 2.90
C HIS A 17 5.41 4.30 1.78
N ILE A 18 4.12 4.26 2.13
CA ILE A 18 3.04 4.34 1.13
C ILE A 18 3.06 5.68 0.40
N VAL A 19 3.24 6.81 1.10
CA VAL A 19 3.35 8.13 0.44
C VAL A 19 4.55 8.19 -0.51
N LEU A 20 5.69 7.62 -0.12
CA LEU A 20 6.86 7.48 -1.00
C LEU A 20 6.53 6.65 -2.24
N LEU A 21 5.86 5.51 -2.08
CA LEU A 21 5.46 4.65 -3.19
C LEU A 21 4.47 5.36 -4.12
N LEU A 22 3.51 6.12 -3.58
CA LEU A 22 2.56 6.91 -4.37
C LEU A 22 3.31 7.93 -5.24
N LEU A 23 4.21 8.72 -4.65
CA LEU A 23 5.03 9.68 -5.39
C LEU A 23 5.92 8.99 -6.43
N GLY A 24 6.58 7.89 -6.04
CA GLY A 24 7.45 7.10 -6.91
C GLY A 24 6.72 6.55 -8.11
N CYS A 25 5.50 6.03 -7.93
CA CYS A 25 4.67 5.53 -9.02
C CYS A 25 4.15 6.66 -9.89
N ALA A 26 3.63 7.75 -9.29
CA ALA A 26 3.15 8.91 -10.04
C ALA A 26 4.24 9.45 -10.97
N ARG A 27 5.49 9.53 -10.49
CA ARG A 27 6.64 9.99 -11.27
C ARG A 27 7.32 8.87 -12.09
N LYS A 28 6.79 7.65 -12.07
CA LYS A 28 7.36 6.44 -12.71
C LYS A 28 8.85 6.23 -12.41
N ILE A 29 9.28 6.55 -11.18
CA ILE A 29 10.69 6.46 -10.76
C ILE A 29 11.18 5.02 -10.82
N PHE A 30 10.39 4.06 -10.38
CA PHE A 30 10.78 2.64 -10.37
C PHE A 30 11.02 2.12 -11.79
N VAL A 31 10.08 2.38 -12.71
CA VAL A 31 10.17 1.97 -14.11
C VAL A 31 11.35 2.66 -14.82
N ASN A 32 11.45 3.99 -14.71
CA ASN A 32 12.54 4.75 -15.33
C ASN A 32 13.92 4.40 -14.75
N GLY A 33 13.99 4.14 -13.44
CA GLY A 33 15.21 3.70 -12.76
C GLY A 33 15.67 2.33 -13.27
N TRP A 34 14.76 1.36 -13.38
CA TRP A 34 15.06 0.04 -13.95
C TRP A 34 15.52 0.13 -15.41
N LYS A 35 14.84 0.93 -16.26
CA LYS A 35 15.24 1.16 -17.67
C LYS A 35 16.63 1.78 -17.77
N SER A 36 16.93 2.73 -16.89
CA SER A 36 18.24 3.40 -16.83
C SER A 36 19.36 2.42 -16.46
N GLN A 37 19.15 1.53 -15.48
CA GLN A 37 20.10 0.47 -15.13
C GLN A 37 20.36 -0.49 -16.31
N LYS A 38 19.35 -0.70 -17.17
CA LYS A 38 19.47 -1.48 -18.41
C LYS A 38 20.00 -0.69 -19.62
N ARG A 39 20.42 0.57 -19.43
CA ARG A 39 20.85 1.48 -20.52
C ARG A 39 19.79 1.69 -21.61
N MET A 40 18.52 1.60 -21.24
CA MET A 40 17.38 1.89 -22.10
C MET A 40 17.01 3.37 -21.95
N TYR A 41 17.42 4.21 -22.89
CA TYR A 41 17.24 5.66 -22.83
C TYR A 41 15.90 6.13 -23.42
N LYS A 42 14.80 5.50 -22.98
CA LYS A 42 13.44 5.95 -23.28
C LYS A 42 12.72 6.27 -21.98
N TRP A 43 12.34 7.54 -21.84
CA TRP A 43 11.63 8.07 -20.69
C TRP A 43 10.16 7.64 -20.73
N GLU A 44 9.67 7.14 -19.60
CA GLU A 44 8.23 7.00 -19.35
C GLU A 44 7.71 8.25 -18.65
N LEU A 45 6.67 8.85 -19.21
CA LEU A 45 6.05 10.05 -18.63
C LEU A 45 5.29 9.69 -17.35
N GLY A 46 5.63 10.39 -16.27
CA GLY A 46 4.86 10.37 -15.04
C GLY A 46 3.69 11.35 -15.08
N SER A 47 3.07 11.54 -13.93
CA SER A 47 1.99 12.48 -13.67
C SER A 47 2.20 13.18 -12.33
N GLU A 48 1.50 14.29 -12.16
CA GLU A 48 1.39 15.00 -10.89
C GLU A 48 0.32 14.35 -10.01
N LEU A 49 0.49 14.43 -8.69
CA LEU A 49 -0.52 13.98 -7.73
C LEU A 49 -1.67 14.97 -7.57
N ALA A 50 -1.43 16.26 -7.82
CA ALA A 50 -2.45 17.29 -7.66
C ALA A 50 -3.68 16.99 -8.55
N GLY A 51 -4.87 17.02 -7.94
CA GLY A 51 -6.13 16.71 -8.60
C GLY A 51 -6.40 15.22 -8.86
N LYS A 52 -5.43 14.32 -8.59
CA LYS A 52 -5.64 12.87 -8.65
C LYS A 52 -6.49 12.39 -7.49
N THR A 53 -7.16 11.27 -7.69
CA THR A 53 -7.95 10.59 -6.67
C THR A 53 -7.19 9.40 -6.11
N LEU A 54 -6.91 9.42 -4.81
CA LEU A 54 -6.39 8.29 -4.04
C LEU A 54 -7.56 7.53 -3.39
N GLY A 55 -7.71 6.26 -3.71
CA GLY A 55 -8.61 5.33 -3.05
C GLY A 55 -7.86 4.55 -1.97
N ILE A 56 -8.41 4.49 -0.77
CA ILE A 56 -7.89 3.68 0.33
C ILE A 56 -8.98 2.69 0.74
N VAL A 57 -8.66 1.40 0.66
CA VAL A 57 -9.55 0.31 1.09
C VAL A 57 -9.03 -0.25 2.41
N GLY A 58 -9.84 -0.13 3.46
CA GLY A 58 -9.46 -0.45 4.83
C GLY A 58 -8.94 0.78 5.55
N VAL A 59 -9.63 1.17 6.62
CA VAL A 59 -9.31 2.38 7.39
C VAL A 59 -8.91 1.98 8.81
N ASP A 60 -7.65 2.23 9.13
CA ASP A 60 -7.01 2.04 10.43
C ASP A 60 -6.05 3.22 10.71
N ALA A 61 -5.23 3.13 11.76
CA ALA A 61 -4.25 4.16 12.11
C ALA A 61 -3.26 4.49 10.96
N VAL A 62 -2.91 3.52 10.11
CA VAL A 62 -2.06 3.74 8.94
C VAL A 62 -2.81 4.57 7.90
N ALA A 63 -4.05 4.20 7.58
CA ALA A 63 -4.90 4.97 6.65
C ALA A 63 -5.08 6.42 7.12
N GLU A 64 -5.36 6.63 8.41
CA GLU A 64 -5.47 7.98 8.99
C GLU A 64 -4.18 8.79 8.80
N ARG A 65 -3.03 8.15 9.01
CA ARG A 65 -1.74 8.81 8.84
C ARG A 65 -1.43 9.13 7.38
N ILE A 66 -1.73 8.21 6.45
CA ILE A 66 -1.62 8.45 5.01
C ILE A 66 -2.41 9.69 4.61
N VAL A 67 -3.67 9.80 5.04
CA VAL A 67 -4.54 10.95 4.73
C VAL A 67 -3.91 12.26 5.16
N ARG A 68 -3.35 12.33 6.38
CA ARG A 68 -2.68 13.53 6.88
C ARG A 68 -1.43 13.89 6.08
N LEU A 69 -0.62 12.91 5.70
CA LEU A 69 0.64 13.11 4.98
C LEU A 69 0.42 13.52 3.52
N ILE A 70 -0.60 12.94 2.85
CA ILE A 70 -0.80 13.13 1.42
C ILE A 70 -1.68 14.36 1.08
N LYS A 71 -2.53 14.82 2.02
CA LYS A 71 -3.45 15.95 1.80
C LYS A 71 -2.78 17.23 1.25
N PRO A 72 -1.58 17.65 1.71
CA PRO A 72 -0.89 18.82 1.16
C PRO A 72 -0.50 18.72 -0.33
N PHE A 73 -0.48 17.51 -0.91
CA PHE A 73 -0.20 17.31 -2.34
C PHE A 73 -1.41 17.59 -3.25
N GLY A 74 -2.55 18.00 -2.69
CA GLY A 74 -3.74 18.35 -3.46
C GLY A 74 -4.48 17.15 -4.06
N VAL A 75 -4.34 15.97 -3.46
CA VAL A 75 -5.08 14.76 -3.85
C VAL A 75 -6.50 14.78 -3.28
N ARG A 76 -7.46 14.24 -4.03
CA ARG A 76 -8.78 13.84 -3.50
C ARG A 76 -8.66 12.46 -2.88
N ILE A 77 -9.28 12.23 -1.74
CA ILE A 77 -9.13 10.97 -1.00
C ILE A 77 -10.49 10.31 -0.85
N PHE A 78 -10.62 9.11 -1.39
CA PHE A 78 -11.77 8.24 -1.17
C PHE A 78 -11.39 7.11 -0.23
N ILE A 79 -12.25 6.84 0.75
CA ILE A 79 -12.08 5.74 1.70
C ILE A 79 -13.24 4.76 1.62
N CYS A 80 -12.92 3.47 1.72
CA CYS A 80 -13.90 2.40 1.85
C CYS A 80 -13.53 1.50 3.03
N ASN A 81 -14.50 1.27 3.91
CA ASN A 81 -14.37 0.36 5.06
C ASN A 81 -15.70 -0.34 5.29
N GLU A 82 -15.65 -1.61 5.75
CA GLU A 82 -16.84 -2.41 6.05
C GLU A 82 -17.74 -1.69 7.06
N LEU A 83 -17.15 -1.27 8.17
CA LEU A 83 -17.85 -0.50 9.19
C LEU A 83 -17.83 0.99 8.85
N PRO A 84 -18.93 1.72 9.16
CA PRO A 84 -18.96 3.17 9.04
C PRO A 84 -17.85 3.86 9.81
N ILE A 85 -17.00 4.57 9.07
CA ILE A 85 -15.94 5.40 9.61
C ILE A 85 -15.96 6.75 8.91
N ARG A 86 -15.68 7.80 9.69
CA ARG A 86 -15.47 9.15 9.18
C ARG A 86 -14.01 9.50 9.42
N LEU A 87 -13.36 10.02 8.38
CA LEU A 87 -11.99 10.46 8.45
C LEU A 87 -11.91 11.86 7.84
N GLU A 88 -11.42 12.82 8.62
CA GLU A 88 -11.31 14.19 8.16
C GLU A 88 -10.36 14.30 6.96
N GLY A 89 -10.82 14.99 5.91
CA GLY A 89 -10.05 15.12 4.67
C GLY A 89 -10.18 13.94 3.70
N ALA A 90 -11.06 12.97 3.98
CA ALA A 90 -11.41 11.89 3.06
C ALA A 90 -12.93 11.74 2.92
N GLU A 91 -13.37 11.37 1.72
CA GLU A 91 -14.77 11.07 1.43
C GLU A 91 -15.02 9.56 1.50
N ARG A 92 -16.02 9.15 2.27
CA ARG A 92 -16.47 7.75 2.23
C ARG A 92 -17.22 7.46 0.95
N LYS A 93 -16.83 6.39 0.26
CA LYS A 93 -17.47 5.87 -0.97
C LYS A 93 -17.70 4.37 -0.85
N SER A 94 -18.56 3.84 -1.71
CA SER A 94 -18.69 2.39 -1.88
C SER A 94 -17.41 1.80 -2.49
N LEU A 95 -17.18 0.50 -2.32
CA LEU A 95 -16.02 -0.17 -2.91
C LEU A 95 -15.99 0.02 -4.44
N GLY A 96 -17.13 -0.12 -5.12
CA GLY A 96 -17.21 0.07 -6.57
C GLY A 96 -16.81 1.49 -7.00
N GLU A 97 -17.27 2.51 -6.29
CA GLU A 97 -16.88 3.90 -6.55
C GLU A 97 -15.39 4.13 -6.33
N VAL A 98 -14.80 3.56 -5.27
CA VAL A 98 -13.35 3.64 -5.02
C VAL A 98 -12.58 3.00 -6.17
N LEU A 99 -12.95 1.79 -6.60
CA LEU A 99 -12.24 1.10 -7.69
C LEU A 99 -12.35 1.87 -9.02
N CYS A 100 -13.54 2.34 -9.38
CA CYS A 100 -13.80 2.97 -10.68
C CYS A 100 -13.23 4.39 -10.82
N HIS A 101 -13.06 5.13 -9.72
CA HIS A 101 -12.73 6.56 -9.78
C HIS A 101 -11.35 6.92 -9.22
N SER A 102 -10.64 5.97 -8.61
CA SER A 102 -9.30 6.23 -8.07
C SER A 102 -8.23 6.11 -9.16
N ASP A 103 -7.37 7.12 -9.27
CA ASP A 103 -6.15 7.06 -10.08
C ASP A 103 -5.08 6.17 -9.40
N MET A 104 -5.14 6.09 -8.08
CA MET A 104 -4.22 5.30 -7.26
C MET A 104 -5.01 4.60 -6.17
N LEU A 105 -4.75 3.33 -5.94
CA LEU A 105 -5.46 2.50 -4.98
C LEU A 105 -4.48 1.91 -3.97
N VAL A 106 -4.75 2.12 -2.68
CA VAL A 106 -4.02 1.50 -1.57
C VAL A 106 -4.93 0.47 -0.91
N ILE A 107 -4.49 -0.79 -0.91
CA ILE A 107 -5.15 -1.87 -0.19
C ILE A 107 -4.50 -1.98 1.19
N ASN A 108 -5.26 -1.61 2.22
CA ASN A 108 -4.84 -1.56 3.61
C ASN A 108 -5.81 -2.37 4.48
N LEU A 109 -5.97 -3.64 4.12
CA LEU A 109 -6.84 -4.59 4.80
C LEU A 109 -6.00 -5.52 5.67
N PRO A 110 -6.27 -5.67 6.98
CA PRO A 110 -5.51 -6.56 7.85
C PRO A 110 -5.61 -8.04 7.45
N VAL A 111 -6.81 -8.47 7.08
CA VAL A 111 -7.12 -9.83 6.63
C VAL A 111 -8.01 -9.72 5.40
N PRO A 112 -7.44 -9.42 4.23
CA PRO A 112 -8.20 -9.37 2.99
C PRO A 112 -8.69 -10.78 2.64
N ASP A 113 -9.89 -10.86 2.06
CA ASP A 113 -10.31 -12.09 1.39
C ASP A 113 -9.24 -12.49 0.35
N LYS A 114 -8.96 -13.79 0.23
CA LYS A 114 -8.00 -14.37 -0.72
C LYS A 114 -8.31 -14.06 -2.18
N LYS A 115 -9.47 -13.49 -2.47
CA LYS A 115 -9.88 -13.02 -3.80
C LYS A 115 -10.25 -11.54 -3.81
N PHE A 116 -9.71 -10.75 -2.88
CA PHE A 116 -10.08 -9.34 -2.80
C PHE A 116 -9.79 -8.59 -4.11
N LEU A 117 -8.67 -8.88 -4.77
CA LEU A 117 -8.36 -8.39 -6.12
C LEU A 117 -8.70 -9.47 -7.16
N SER A 118 -9.97 -9.85 -7.24
CA SER A 118 -10.47 -10.76 -8.27
C SER A 118 -10.41 -10.13 -9.66
N LYS A 119 -10.56 -10.95 -10.71
CA LYS A 119 -10.61 -10.49 -12.10
C LYS A 119 -11.68 -9.43 -12.33
N GLU A 120 -12.86 -9.63 -11.73
CA GLU A 120 -14.00 -8.71 -11.85
C GLU A 120 -13.65 -7.35 -11.26
N ARG A 121 -13.05 -7.33 -10.07
CA ARG A 121 -12.65 -6.08 -9.42
C ARG A 121 -11.51 -5.38 -10.16
N ILE A 122 -10.52 -6.13 -10.65
CA ILE A 122 -9.45 -5.58 -11.49
C ILE A 122 -10.01 -4.93 -12.75
N ASN A 123 -11.05 -5.52 -13.35
CA ASN A 123 -11.73 -4.93 -14.51
C ASN A 123 -12.58 -3.69 -14.17
N CYS A 124 -13.01 -3.54 -12.91
CA CYS A 124 -13.65 -2.32 -12.42
C CYS A 124 -12.66 -1.21 -12.08
N ILE A 125 -11.38 -1.55 -11.84
CA ILE A 125 -10.37 -0.54 -11.56
C ILE A 125 -10.23 0.39 -12.78
N LYS A 126 -10.16 1.69 -12.49
CA LYS A 126 -9.92 2.74 -13.48
C LYS A 126 -8.74 2.38 -14.38
N GLN A 127 -8.94 2.50 -15.69
CA GLN A 127 -7.88 2.24 -16.67
C GLN A 127 -6.64 3.09 -16.37
N GLY A 128 -5.47 2.45 -16.31
CA GLY A 128 -4.20 3.10 -16.03
C GLY A 128 -4.00 3.50 -14.57
N ALA A 129 -4.77 2.94 -13.63
CA ALA A 129 -4.57 3.20 -12.22
C ALA A 129 -3.31 2.52 -11.67
N VAL A 130 -2.74 3.09 -10.62
CA VAL A 130 -1.69 2.48 -9.80
C VAL A 130 -2.35 1.70 -8.66
N VAL A 131 -1.87 0.49 -8.37
CA VAL A 131 -2.34 -0.31 -7.24
C VAL A 131 -1.17 -0.62 -6.31
N ILE A 132 -1.31 -0.27 -5.03
CA ILE A 132 -0.35 -0.54 -3.96
C ILE A 132 -1.00 -1.52 -2.97
N ASN A 133 -0.34 -2.64 -2.74
CA ASN A 133 -0.79 -3.68 -1.84
C ASN A 133 0.39 -4.19 -1.00
N LEU A 134 0.56 -3.63 0.20
CA LEU A 134 1.61 -4.05 1.13
C LEU A 134 1.13 -5.16 2.08
N THR A 135 -0.03 -5.75 1.81
CA THR A 135 -0.56 -6.85 2.62
C THR A 135 -0.11 -8.17 1.99
N GLU A 136 0.76 -8.92 2.69
CA GLU A 136 1.25 -10.22 2.21
C GLU A 136 0.10 -11.25 2.00
N GLN A 137 -1.03 -11.04 2.67
CA GLN A 137 -2.16 -11.95 2.68
C GLN A 137 -3.20 -11.68 1.58
N ALA A 138 -3.20 -10.49 0.96
CA ALA A 138 -4.06 -10.22 -0.20
C ALA A 138 -3.55 -11.03 -1.39
N THR A 139 -4.15 -12.21 -1.55
CA THR A 139 -3.83 -13.11 -2.63
C THR A 139 -4.49 -12.55 -3.89
N ILE A 140 -3.68 -11.94 -4.74
CA ILE A 140 -4.06 -11.66 -6.11
C ILE A 140 -3.67 -12.86 -6.97
N ASP A 141 -4.48 -13.18 -7.98
CA ASP A 141 -4.03 -14.05 -9.06
C ASP A 141 -3.00 -13.27 -9.89
N GLU A 142 -1.73 -13.65 -9.73
CA GLU A 142 -0.61 -12.99 -10.39
C GLU A 142 -0.68 -13.09 -11.92
N ASN A 143 -1.35 -14.09 -12.48
CA ASN A 143 -1.56 -14.16 -13.92
C ASN A 143 -2.50 -13.06 -14.38
N ILE A 144 -3.61 -12.88 -13.66
CA ILE A 144 -4.59 -11.82 -13.97
C ILE A 144 -3.94 -10.44 -13.82
N MET A 145 -3.13 -10.23 -12.78
CA MET A 145 -2.41 -8.97 -12.61
C MET A 145 -1.34 -8.76 -13.70
N SER A 146 -0.61 -9.79 -14.08
CA SER A 146 0.36 -9.74 -15.19
C SER A 146 -0.32 -9.35 -16.50
N GLU A 147 -1.48 -9.92 -16.81
CA GLU A 147 -2.30 -9.54 -17.97
C GLU A 147 -2.82 -8.11 -17.88
N ALA A 148 -3.27 -7.67 -16.70
CA ALA A 148 -3.77 -6.33 -16.47
C ALA A 148 -2.67 -5.26 -16.62
N LEU A 149 -1.45 -5.56 -16.18
CA LEU A 149 -0.28 -4.69 -16.37
C LEU A 149 0.13 -4.62 -17.84
N LYS A 150 0.22 -5.77 -18.53
CA LYS A 150 0.59 -5.85 -19.95
C LYS A 150 -0.41 -5.14 -20.86
N SER A 151 -1.70 -5.20 -20.54
CA SER A 151 -2.76 -4.51 -21.27
C SER A 151 -2.89 -3.02 -20.91
N GLY A 152 -2.15 -2.53 -19.90
CA GLY A 152 -2.24 -1.17 -19.40
C GLY A 152 -3.52 -0.87 -18.59
N ARG A 153 -4.34 -1.89 -18.29
CA ARG A 153 -5.49 -1.75 -17.37
C ARG A 153 -5.03 -1.23 -16.02
N ILE A 154 -3.94 -1.80 -15.50
CA ILE A 154 -3.20 -1.30 -14.35
C ILE A 154 -1.90 -0.70 -14.88
N ASP A 155 -1.57 0.53 -14.50
CA ASP A 155 -0.32 1.18 -14.91
C ASP A 155 0.87 0.62 -14.14
N GLN A 156 0.73 0.47 -12.82
CA GLN A 156 1.76 -0.09 -11.93
C GLN A 156 1.12 -0.88 -10.80
N TYR A 157 1.76 -1.99 -10.41
CA TYR A 157 1.39 -2.77 -9.24
C TYR A 157 2.58 -2.86 -8.29
N VAL A 158 2.44 -2.30 -7.09
CA VAL A 158 3.48 -2.31 -6.07
C VAL A 158 3.06 -3.17 -4.90
N PHE A 159 3.91 -4.09 -4.49
CA PHE A 159 3.55 -5.05 -3.45
C PHE A 159 4.76 -5.54 -2.66
N GLU A 160 4.47 -6.05 -1.45
CA GLU A 160 5.46 -6.74 -0.62
C GLU A 160 5.27 -8.25 -0.73
N THR A 161 6.38 -8.98 -0.84
CA THR A 161 6.38 -10.43 -0.93
C THR A 161 7.57 -11.03 -0.19
N SER A 162 7.29 -12.05 0.62
CA SER A 162 8.30 -12.89 1.29
C SER A 162 8.68 -14.11 0.44
N ARG A 163 8.15 -14.22 -0.79
CA ARG A 163 8.33 -15.40 -1.64
C ARG A 163 9.75 -15.54 -2.17
N ILE A 164 10.10 -16.81 -2.38
CA ILE A 164 11.38 -17.26 -2.94
C ILE A 164 11.18 -17.91 -4.33
N LYS A 165 9.93 -18.20 -4.71
CA LYS A 165 9.58 -18.92 -5.95
C LYS A 165 9.32 -17.95 -7.12
N PRO A 166 9.52 -18.41 -8.39
CA PRO A 166 9.20 -17.63 -9.57
C PRO A 166 7.73 -17.17 -9.62
N SER A 167 7.49 -16.00 -10.22
CA SER A 167 6.19 -15.34 -10.33
C SER A 167 5.89 -14.94 -11.78
N PRO A 168 4.61 -14.99 -12.23
CA PRO A 168 4.18 -14.37 -13.48
C PRO A 168 4.40 -12.85 -13.57
N LEU A 169 4.71 -12.20 -12.45
CA LEU A 169 5.08 -10.78 -12.37
C LEU A 169 6.60 -10.58 -12.53
N ASP A 170 7.40 -11.65 -12.51
CA ASP A 170 8.83 -11.55 -12.75
C ASP A 170 9.06 -10.98 -14.16
N ASN A 171 9.92 -9.96 -14.25
CA ASN A 171 10.24 -9.21 -15.48
C ASN A 171 9.11 -8.35 -16.06
N VAL A 172 8.01 -8.14 -15.35
CA VAL A 172 7.03 -7.09 -15.69
C VAL A 172 7.53 -5.77 -15.09
N GLU A 173 7.97 -4.83 -15.92
CA GLU A 173 8.61 -3.58 -15.45
C GLU A 173 7.71 -2.71 -14.58
N GLN A 174 6.39 -2.81 -14.78
CA GLN A 174 5.35 -2.14 -14.00
C GLN A 174 5.02 -2.83 -12.67
N ALA A 175 5.52 -4.05 -12.45
CA ALA A 175 5.38 -4.78 -11.20
C ALA A 175 6.59 -4.51 -10.30
N VAL A 176 6.38 -3.75 -9.22
CA VAL A 176 7.43 -3.38 -8.29
C VAL A 176 7.27 -4.19 -7.01
N ALA A 177 8.10 -5.23 -6.87
CA ALA A 177 8.12 -6.09 -5.70
C ALA A 177 9.17 -5.62 -4.69
N PHE A 178 8.78 -5.50 -3.43
CA PHE A 178 9.68 -5.30 -2.31
C PHE A 178 9.66 -6.53 -1.39
N LYS A 179 10.75 -6.74 -0.66
CA LYS A 179 10.65 -7.51 0.61
C LYS A 179 9.73 -6.72 1.57
N PRO A 180 9.18 -7.34 2.62
CA PRO A 180 8.33 -6.66 3.62
C PRO A 180 9.08 -5.60 4.44
N ILE A 181 9.49 -4.50 3.82
CA ILE A 181 10.37 -3.45 4.36
C ILE A 181 9.61 -2.23 4.88
N SER A 182 8.34 -2.08 4.53
CA SER A 182 7.48 -0.94 4.87
C SER A 182 7.52 -0.56 6.36
N LYS A 183 7.61 -1.56 7.24
CA LYS A 183 7.70 -1.38 8.70
C LYS A 183 9.12 -1.23 9.26
N HIS A 184 10.16 -1.42 8.46
CA HIS A 184 11.54 -1.56 8.91
C HIS A 184 12.30 -0.23 8.90
N THR A 185 11.98 0.64 9.86
CA THR A 185 12.75 1.86 10.15
C THR A 185 13.44 1.75 11.51
N LYS A 186 14.46 2.59 11.75
CA LYS A 186 15.17 2.63 13.05
C LYS A 186 14.20 2.97 14.19
N GLU A 187 13.26 3.87 13.92
CA GLU A 187 12.26 4.39 14.85
C GLU A 187 11.18 3.35 15.15
N SER A 188 10.72 2.61 14.14
CA SER A 188 9.79 1.48 14.30
C SER A 188 10.41 0.38 15.16
N LEU A 189 11.67 0.01 14.88
CA LEU A 189 12.38 -1.00 15.66
C LEU A 189 12.61 -0.55 17.11
N ARG A 190 12.94 0.72 17.34
CA ARG A 190 13.09 1.29 18.68
C ARG A 190 11.77 1.22 19.47
N ARG A 191 10.66 1.72 18.90
CA ARG A 191 9.32 1.67 19.52
C ARG A 191 8.87 0.25 19.81
N SER A 192 9.18 -0.69 18.90
CA SER A 192 8.93 -2.11 19.10
C SER A 192 9.63 -2.60 20.36
N LYS A 193 10.96 -2.41 20.44
CA LYS A 193 11.77 -2.84 21.60
C LYS A 193 11.27 -2.26 22.92
N GLU A 194 10.95 -0.97 22.94
CA GLU A 194 10.41 -0.29 24.14
C GLU A 194 9.09 -0.94 24.59
N SER A 195 8.18 -1.19 23.65
CA SER A 195 6.90 -1.85 23.96
C SER A 195 7.07 -3.29 24.42
N TRP A 196 8.04 -4.03 23.85
CA TRP A 196 8.39 -5.37 24.32
C TRP A 196 8.85 -5.37 25.78
N VAL A 197 9.72 -4.43 26.16
CA VAL A 197 10.19 -4.29 27.54
C VAL A 197 9.03 -4.01 28.48
N ILE A 198 8.16 -3.07 28.13
CA ILE A 198 6.97 -2.71 28.93
C ILE A 198 6.04 -3.92 29.07
N ASN A 199 5.72 -4.61 27.97
CA ASN A 199 4.84 -5.78 28.00
C ASN A 199 5.39 -6.90 28.90
N ILE A 200 6.71 -7.18 28.82
CA ILE A 200 7.37 -8.20 29.65
C ILE A 200 7.35 -7.77 31.12
N ALA A 201 7.67 -6.52 31.43
CA ALA A 201 7.68 -6.01 32.80
C ALA A 201 6.28 -6.05 33.43
N ASN A 202 5.25 -5.64 32.68
CA ASN A 202 3.85 -5.72 33.12
C ASN A 202 3.41 -7.17 33.39
N MET A 203 3.81 -8.12 32.54
CA MET A 203 3.54 -9.54 32.77
C MET A 203 4.27 -10.10 34.00
N ALA A 204 5.43 -9.54 34.34
CA ALA A 204 6.20 -9.90 35.52
C ALA A 204 5.76 -9.19 36.81
N GLY A 205 4.75 -8.31 36.74
CA GLY A 205 4.27 -7.52 37.88
C GLY A 205 5.20 -6.37 38.30
N VAL A 206 6.16 -6.00 37.45
CA VAL A 206 7.08 -4.89 37.68
C VAL A 206 6.51 -3.65 37.00
N SER A 207 6.10 -2.66 37.79
CA SER A 207 5.62 -1.38 37.27
C SER A 207 6.77 -0.66 36.55
N THR A 208 6.66 -0.51 35.23
CA THR A 208 7.56 0.36 34.46
C THR A 208 6.97 1.76 34.45
N SER A 209 7.46 2.61 35.36
CA SER A 209 7.19 4.06 35.36
C SER A 209 7.99 4.77 34.28
#